data_AF-A0A6P6QDM7-F1
#
_entry.id   AF-A0A6P6QDM7-F1
#
_cell.length_a   1.000
_cell.length_b   1.000
_cell.length_c   1.000
_cell.angle_alpha   90.00
_cell.angle_beta   90.00
_cell.angle_gamma   90.00
#
_symmetry.space_group_name_H-M   'P 1'
#
loop_
_entity.id
_entity.type
_entity.pdbx_description
1 polymer ?
#
loop_
_entity_poly.entity_id
_entity_poly.type
_entity_poly.pdbx_seq_one_letter_code
_entity_poly.pdbx_strand_id
1 'polypeptide(L)'
;MLFRLQTQNAETIQAKHLSAARESWVQATQVLEEMERELGFSYPSALPHDERRQYQRDVLSLYKHNQDLNKSLKSHQEELVGAERALMYLEDEKKWLQEKVVDLKRKWLYGASCSPSVSPSLSSSRTSSPCFSSPPYPGSPLLSRKLPSSRPDSPSSLCTVDSVLQTEIEKLQRCLERLKARNERLNAALLRRKGESEQLSMSLSRQEADSSALHMALVYCEECEEAYGDLLSLSEARKQQNAETISTPQSEHLDKGESSSSPPEGTAETNPNSLSEKEFEDRSGVLLQRISRLKQDRAAVCIPRRGEAGEGMISPDTGTLAGVRGRTSSLSKNTKEEKAALLYELVTVREEMSEMRGNLRLLEKERRCLDLALMVQSAQDSAGALILDSLRGELGDRRATQQRIAENLAKLEGGGGIPGPRIHSILRELQAALQREQSLRKRVTVLRESLDSALTDSTTQRRINREEIDHLSRYYIKISSTYRSSRKKQQDQLWQLEKQITVMSERHAKEEAELSNTLEAMEWKREETIL
;
A
#
# COMPACT_ATOMS: atom_id res chain seq x y z
N MET A 1 -11.70 20.57 -30.29
CA MET A 1 -12.24 19.62 -31.30
C MET A 1 -11.15 18.72 -31.90
N LEU A 2 -10.02 19.26 -32.37
CA LEU A 2 -8.94 18.49 -33.02
C LEU A 2 -8.35 17.35 -32.17
N PHE A 3 -8.11 17.57 -30.88
CA PHE A 3 -7.61 16.53 -29.97
C PHE A 3 -8.58 15.36 -29.78
N ARG A 4 -9.89 15.64 -29.72
CA ARG A 4 -10.94 14.62 -29.55
C ARG A 4 -11.13 13.78 -30.82
N LEU A 5 -10.86 14.37 -31.99
CA LEU A 5 -10.83 13.68 -33.28
C LEU A 5 -9.59 12.78 -33.41
N GLN A 6 -8.42 13.23 -32.94
CA GLN A 6 -7.20 12.41 -32.95
C GLN A 6 -7.29 11.19 -32.03
N THR A 7 -7.88 11.33 -30.84
CA THR A 7 -8.06 10.19 -29.93
C THR A 7 -9.07 9.18 -30.47
N GLN A 8 -10.19 9.64 -31.05
CA GLN A 8 -11.15 8.74 -31.72
C GLN A 8 -10.53 8.04 -32.93
N ASN A 9 -9.67 8.72 -33.69
CA ASN A 9 -9.00 8.09 -34.83
C ASN A 9 -7.97 7.03 -34.38
N ALA A 10 -7.24 7.29 -33.30
CA ALA A 10 -6.32 6.29 -32.72
C ALA A 10 -7.06 5.06 -32.17
N GLU A 11 -8.18 5.25 -31.48
CA GLU A 11 -9.02 4.15 -30.96
C GLU A 11 -9.61 3.30 -32.08
N THR A 12 -10.05 3.91 -33.18
CA THR A 12 -10.58 3.16 -34.34
C THR A 12 -9.50 2.40 -35.09
N ILE A 13 -8.28 2.95 -35.19
CA ILE A 13 -7.12 2.24 -35.76
C ILE A 13 -6.74 1.05 -34.88
N GLN A 14 -6.67 1.24 -33.56
CA GLN A 14 -6.38 0.16 -32.62
C GLN A 14 -7.44 -0.95 -32.65
N ALA A 15 -8.73 -0.59 -32.76
CA ALA A 15 -9.81 -1.56 -32.90
C ALA A 15 -9.68 -2.40 -34.19
N LYS A 16 -9.29 -1.78 -35.32
CA LYS A 16 -9.03 -2.48 -36.60
C LYS A 16 -7.82 -3.40 -36.52
N HIS A 17 -6.74 -2.98 -35.84
CA HIS A 17 -5.58 -3.85 -35.63
C HIS A 17 -5.93 -5.05 -34.74
N LEU A 18 -6.75 -4.85 -33.70
CA LEU A 18 -7.22 -5.94 -32.85
C LEU A 18 -8.17 -6.90 -33.58
N SER A 19 -9.01 -6.42 -34.50
CA SER A 19 -9.84 -7.32 -35.31
C SER A 19 -9.00 -8.11 -36.31
N ALA A 20 -8.07 -7.46 -37.01
CA ALA A 20 -7.16 -8.12 -37.95
C ALA A 20 -6.27 -9.17 -37.26
N ALA A 21 -5.77 -8.87 -36.05
CA ALA A 21 -5.00 -9.83 -35.27
C ALA A 21 -5.84 -11.05 -34.84
N ARG A 22 -7.12 -10.85 -34.48
CA ARG A 22 -8.04 -11.96 -34.18
C ARG A 22 -8.30 -12.83 -35.40
N GLU A 23 -8.55 -12.21 -36.55
CA GLU A 23 -8.77 -12.93 -37.81
C GLU A 23 -7.53 -13.73 -38.23
N SER A 24 -6.34 -13.11 -38.12
CA SER A 24 -5.06 -13.78 -38.39
C SER A 24 -4.81 -14.95 -37.42
N TRP A 25 -5.15 -14.80 -36.14
CA TRP A 25 -5.02 -15.87 -35.16
C TRP A 25 -5.96 -17.04 -35.46
N VAL A 26 -7.21 -16.76 -35.81
CA VAL A 26 -8.20 -17.79 -36.22
C VAL A 26 -7.71 -18.55 -37.45
N GLN A 27 -7.20 -17.84 -38.46
CA GLN A 27 -6.63 -18.46 -39.66
C GLN A 27 -5.41 -19.32 -39.33
N ALA A 28 -4.50 -18.83 -38.49
CA ALA A 28 -3.32 -19.59 -38.06
C ALA A 28 -3.70 -20.86 -37.28
N THR A 29 -4.68 -20.78 -36.38
CA THR A 29 -5.19 -21.96 -35.67
C THR A 29 -5.86 -22.96 -36.61
N GLN A 30 -6.58 -22.48 -37.62
CA GLN A 30 -7.22 -23.35 -38.59
C GLN A 30 -6.21 -24.06 -39.49
N VAL A 31 -5.15 -23.37 -39.93
CA VAL A 31 -4.04 -23.99 -40.69
C VAL A 31 -3.31 -25.04 -39.84
N LEU A 32 -3.11 -24.77 -38.54
CA LEU A 32 -2.53 -25.75 -37.62
C LEU A 32 -3.43 -26.98 -37.46
N GLU A 33 -4.75 -26.81 -37.29
CA GLU A 33 -5.71 -27.92 -37.23
C GLU A 33 -5.77 -28.72 -38.54
N GLU A 34 -5.66 -28.05 -39.69
CA GLU A 34 -5.58 -28.69 -41.01
C GLU A 34 -4.29 -29.50 -41.17
N MET A 35 -3.14 -28.94 -40.77
CA MET A 35 -1.86 -29.65 -40.75
C MET A 35 -1.87 -30.85 -39.79
N GLU A 36 -2.50 -30.74 -38.63
CA GLU A 36 -2.67 -31.84 -37.67
C GLU A 36 -3.53 -32.98 -38.26
N ARG A 37 -4.60 -32.64 -39.01
CA ARG A 37 -5.43 -33.62 -39.72
C ARG A 37 -4.66 -34.32 -40.85
N GLU A 38 -3.86 -33.58 -41.62
CA GLU A 38 -3.11 -34.12 -42.76
C GLU A 38 -1.91 -34.97 -42.34
N LEU A 39 -1.22 -34.60 -41.25
CA LEU A 39 -0.03 -35.29 -40.76
C LEU A 39 -0.34 -36.40 -39.75
N GLY A 40 -1.60 -36.56 -39.34
CA GLY A 40 -2.04 -37.64 -38.43
C GLY A 40 -1.52 -37.51 -37.00
N PHE A 41 -0.90 -36.39 -36.64
CA PHE A 41 -0.47 -36.10 -35.27
C PHE A 41 -1.59 -35.37 -34.54
N SER A 42 -2.36 -36.09 -33.73
CA SER A 42 -3.18 -35.44 -32.70
C SER A 42 -2.25 -34.99 -31.58
N TYR A 43 -1.87 -33.72 -31.51
CA TYR A 43 -1.10 -33.19 -30.38
C TYR A 43 -1.93 -33.35 -29.11
N PRO A 44 -1.56 -34.24 -28.16
CA PRO A 44 -2.24 -34.33 -26.90
C PRO A 44 -1.76 -33.14 -26.09
N SER A 45 -2.43 -31.98 -26.22
CA SER A 45 -2.19 -30.90 -25.28
C SER A 45 -2.43 -31.46 -23.87
N ALA A 46 -1.55 -31.09 -22.94
CA ALA A 46 -1.39 -31.70 -21.61
C ALA A 46 -2.64 -31.73 -20.69
N LEU A 47 -3.77 -31.21 -21.17
CA LEU A 47 -5.05 -31.17 -20.46
C LEU A 47 -6.10 -32.02 -21.20
N PRO A 48 -6.83 -32.91 -20.50
CA PRO A 48 -7.97 -33.66 -21.04
C PRO A 48 -8.95 -32.79 -21.84
N HIS A 49 -9.55 -33.36 -22.89
CA HIS A 49 -10.41 -32.60 -23.83
C HIS A 49 -11.58 -31.88 -23.13
N ASP A 50 -12.14 -32.50 -22.08
CA ASP A 50 -13.24 -31.93 -21.30
C ASP A 50 -12.80 -30.72 -20.46
N GLU A 51 -11.60 -30.78 -19.88
CA GLU A 51 -11.00 -29.66 -19.14
C GLU A 51 -10.72 -28.49 -20.08
N ARG A 52 -10.20 -28.75 -21.29
CA ARG A 52 -10.00 -27.70 -22.30
C ARG A 52 -11.30 -27.01 -22.69
N ARG A 53 -12.39 -27.78 -22.89
CA ARG A 53 -13.73 -27.21 -23.17
C ARG A 53 -14.29 -26.43 -21.99
N GLN A 54 -13.99 -26.84 -20.76
CA GLN A 54 -14.36 -26.10 -19.57
C GLN A 54 -13.58 -24.77 -19.50
N TYR A 55 -12.26 -24.80 -19.65
CA TYR A 55 -11.42 -23.60 -19.69
C TYR A 55 -11.85 -22.61 -20.78
N GLN A 56 -12.18 -23.08 -21.99
CA GLN A 56 -12.69 -22.21 -23.05
C GLN A 56 -14.00 -21.52 -22.66
N ARG A 57 -14.93 -22.25 -22.02
CA ARG A 57 -16.18 -21.69 -21.52
C ARG A 57 -15.94 -20.66 -20.40
N ASP A 58 -15.02 -20.96 -19.50
CA ASP A 58 -14.69 -20.09 -18.37
C ASP A 58 -14.01 -18.80 -18.85
N VAL A 59 -13.10 -18.89 -19.82
CA VAL A 59 -12.47 -17.71 -20.45
C VAL A 59 -13.52 -16.82 -21.13
N LEU A 60 -14.47 -17.40 -21.86
CA LEU A 60 -15.57 -16.64 -22.50
C LEU A 60 -16.50 -16.01 -21.46
N SER A 61 -16.79 -16.72 -20.37
CA SER A 61 -17.59 -16.23 -19.24
C SER A 61 -16.91 -15.03 -18.57
N LEU A 62 -15.62 -15.16 -18.26
CA LEU A 62 -14.80 -14.09 -17.68
C LEU A 62 -14.71 -12.89 -18.60
N TYR A 63 -14.58 -13.10 -19.92
CA TYR A 63 -14.56 -12.01 -20.89
C TYR A 63 -15.87 -11.22 -20.91
N LYS A 64 -17.02 -11.92 -20.92
CA LYS A 64 -18.34 -11.29 -20.82
C LYS A 64 -18.50 -10.52 -19.51
N HIS A 65 -18.12 -11.13 -18.38
CA HIS A 65 -18.19 -10.48 -17.08
C HIS A 65 -17.33 -9.20 -17.03
N ASN A 66 -16.11 -9.25 -17.58
CA ASN A 66 -15.23 -8.09 -17.66
C ASN A 66 -15.83 -6.99 -18.58
N GLN A 67 -16.49 -7.37 -19.66
CA GLN A 67 -17.20 -6.43 -20.52
C GLN A 67 -18.35 -5.72 -19.78
N ASP A 68 -19.11 -6.45 -18.97
CA ASP A 68 -20.22 -5.88 -18.20
C ASP A 68 -19.74 -5.00 -17.03
N LEU A 69 -18.66 -5.40 -16.36
CA LEU A 69 -17.97 -4.56 -15.37
C LEU A 69 -17.48 -3.25 -16.00
N ASN A 70 -16.91 -3.30 -17.21
CA ASN A 70 -16.48 -2.10 -17.91
C ASN A 70 -17.65 -1.18 -18.29
N LYS A 71 -18.82 -1.73 -18.66
CA LYS A 71 -20.03 -0.93 -18.89
C LYS A 71 -20.52 -0.27 -17.59
N SER A 72 -20.56 -1.03 -16.50
CA SER A 72 -20.94 -0.51 -15.18
C SER A 72 -20.00 0.61 -14.70
N LEU A 73 -18.69 0.41 -14.87
CA LEU A 73 -17.68 1.42 -14.53
C LEU A 73 -17.85 2.71 -15.35
N LYS A 74 -18.17 2.59 -16.65
CA LYS A 74 -18.49 3.76 -17.48
C LYS A 74 -19.76 4.49 -17.01
N SER A 75 -20.82 3.75 -16.66
CA SER A 75 -22.05 4.33 -16.10
C SER A 75 -21.77 5.10 -14.81
N HIS A 76 -21.01 4.51 -13.88
CA HIS A 76 -20.64 5.19 -12.64
C HIS A 76 -19.75 6.40 -12.87
N GLN A 77 -18.87 6.36 -13.88
CA GLN A 77 -18.07 7.53 -14.24
C GLN A 77 -18.95 8.67 -14.77
N GLU A 78 -19.98 8.36 -15.55
CA GLU A 78 -20.95 9.35 -16.05
C GLU A 78 -21.80 9.94 -14.90
N GLU A 79 -22.25 9.10 -13.96
CA GLU A 79 -22.95 9.53 -12.73
C GLU A 79 -22.07 10.44 -11.88
N LEU A 80 -20.79 10.09 -11.70
CA LEU A 80 -19.83 10.88 -10.94
C LEU A 80 -19.60 12.25 -11.57
N VAL A 81 -19.43 12.32 -12.90
CA VAL A 81 -19.33 13.59 -13.65
C VAL A 81 -20.65 14.38 -13.57
N GLY A 82 -21.79 13.71 -13.44
CA GLY A 82 -23.08 14.35 -13.16
C GLY A 82 -23.12 14.99 -11.77
N ALA A 83 -22.69 14.25 -10.74
CA ALA A 83 -22.63 14.73 -9.36
C ALA A 83 -21.63 15.89 -9.18
N GLU A 84 -20.46 15.82 -9.82
CA GLU A 84 -19.48 16.91 -9.84
C GLU A 84 -20.08 18.20 -10.41
N ARG A 85 -20.83 18.10 -11.53
CA ARG A 85 -21.53 19.26 -12.10
C ARG A 85 -22.61 19.80 -11.17
N ALA A 86 -23.36 18.94 -10.49
CA ALA A 86 -24.37 19.37 -9.53
C ALA A 86 -23.74 20.08 -8.31
N LEU A 87 -22.60 19.58 -7.82
CA LEU A 87 -21.86 20.23 -6.74
C LEU A 87 -21.35 21.62 -7.16
N MET A 88 -20.81 21.75 -8.37
CA MET A 88 -20.38 23.04 -8.90
C MET A 88 -21.56 24.05 -8.95
N TYR A 89 -22.73 23.61 -9.39
CA TYR A 89 -23.95 24.43 -9.39
C TYR A 89 -24.34 24.89 -7.98
N LEU A 90 -24.37 23.97 -7.00
CA LEU A 90 -24.70 24.30 -5.61
C LEU A 90 -23.66 25.22 -4.96
N GLU A 91 -22.38 25.09 -5.34
CA GLU A 91 -21.32 25.96 -4.86
C GLU A 91 -21.46 27.38 -5.40
N ASP A 92 -21.85 27.54 -6.66
CA ASP A 92 -22.15 28.84 -7.26
C ASP A 92 -23.42 29.47 -6.64
N GLU A 93 -24.47 28.67 -6.39
CA GLU A 93 -25.67 29.13 -5.68
C GLU A 93 -25.33 29.58 -4.26
N LYS A 94 -24.49 28.83 -3.54
CA LYS A 94 -23.98 29.22 -2.22
C LYS A 94 -23.24 30.55 -2.26
N LYS A 95 -22.34 30.75 -3.23
CA LYS A 95 -21.61 32.02 -3.40
C LYS A 95 -22.57 33.18 -3.67
N TRP A 96 -23.55 32.96 -4.54
CA TRP A 96 -24.58 33.96 -4.85
C TRP A 96 -25.42 34.33 -3.61
N LEU A 97 -25.85 33.33 -2.82
CA LEU A 97 -26.57 33.55 -1.57
C LEU A 97 -25.71 34.29 -0.54
N GLN A 98 -24.42 33.95 -0.43
CA GLN A 98 -23.49 34.67 0.43
C GLN A 98 -23.37 36.15 0.02
N GLU A 99 -23.28 36.46 -1.27
CA GLU A 99 -23.26 37.83 -1.78
C GLU A 99 -24.57 38.57 -1.43
N LYS A 100 -25.73 37.91 -1.58
CA LYS A 100 -27.03 38.49 -1.18
C LYS A 100 -27.11 38.79 0.31
N VAL A 101 -26.58 37.92 1.16
CA VAL A 101 -26.51 38.14 2.61
C VAL A 101 -25.64 39.36 2.92
N VAL A 102 -24.48 39.48 2.26
CA VAL A 102 -23.59 40.65 2.41
C VAL A 102 -24.27 41.93 1.95
N ASP A 103 -24.97 41.91 0.82
CA ASP A 103 -25.73 43.05 0.30
C ASP A 103 -26.87 43.46 1.23
N LEU A 104 -27.60 42.49 1.79
CA LEU A 104 -28.66 42.76 2.77
C LEU A 104 -28.08 43.36 4.05
N LYS A 105 -26.96 42.82 4.54
CA LYS A 105 -26.25 43.37 5.71
C LYS A 105 -25.77 44.80 5.43
N ARG A 106 -25.26 45.07 4.24
CA ARG A 106 -24.84 46.40 3.79
C ARG A 106 -26.03 47.36 3.72
N LYS A 107 -27.16 46.96 3.14
CA LYS A 107 -28.40 47.76 3.09
C LYS A 107 -28.96 48.04 4.49
N TRP A 108 -28.90 47.07 5.40
CA TRP A 108 -29.31 47.24 6.80
C TRP A 108 -28.40 48.24 7.53
N LEU A 109 -27.08 48.17 7.31
CA LEU A 109 -26.11 49.10 7.87
C LEU A 109 -26.29 50.54 7.34
N TYR A 110 -26.63 50.71 6.05
CA TYR A 110 -26.93 52.03 5.48
C TYR A 110 -28.34 52.56 5.86
N GLY A 111 -29.30 51.67 6.13
CA GLY A 111 -30.65 52.04 6.57
C GLY A 111 -30.75 52.44 8.04
N ALA A 112 -29.73 52.15 8.85
CA ALA A 112 -29.69 52.48 10.28
C ALA A 112 -29.18 53.91 10.59
N SER A 113 -28.90 54.74 9.58
CA SER A 113 -28.27 56.07 9.76
C SER A 113 -29.16 57.27 9.44
N CYS A 114 -30.48 57.11 9.34
CA CYS A 114 -31.38 58.25 9.15
C CYS A 114 -32.52 58.27 10.18
N SER A 115 -32.22 58.85 11.34
CA SER A 115 -33.24 59.57 12.10
C SER A 115 -33.44 60.95 11.47
N PRO A 116 -34.66 61.44 11.23
CA PRO A 116 -34.94 62.86 11.18
C PRO A 116 -35.53 63.35 12.52
N SER A 117 -35.13 64.56 12.90
CA SER A 117 -35.43 65.23 14.16
C SER A 117 -36.21 66.54 13.94
N VAL A 118 -37.15 66.85 14.86
CA VAL A 118 -37.61 68.21 15.32
C VAL A 118 -38.69 68.89 14.40
N SER A 119 -39.90 69.38 14.78
CA SER A 119 -40.66 69.81 16.01
C SER A 119 -42.18 70.00 15.65
N PRO A 120 -43.11 70.67 16.40
CA PRO A 120 -43.09 71.30 17.74
C PRO A 120 -44.30 70.99 18.67
N SER A 121 -44.15 71.47 19.91
CA SER A 121 -45.02 71.45 21.09
C SER A 121 -46.47 71.94 20.89
N LEU A 122 -47.43 71.32 21.60
CA LEU A 122 -48.52 72.00 22.32
C LEU A 122 -49.00 71.19 23.54
N SER A 123 -49.21 71.92 24.63
CA SER A 123 -49.63 71.59 25.99
C SER A 123 -50.78 70.58 26.16
N SER A 124 -50.80 69.83 27.27
CA SER A 124 -51.53 70.21 28.50
C SER A 124 -51.72 69.06 29.49
N SER A 125 -51.48 69.39 30.77
CA SER A 125 -52.15 68.90 31.98
C SER A 125 -51.68 67.63 32.72
N ARG A 126 -51.17 67.88 33.95
CA ARG A 126 -51.65 67.36 35.27
C ARG A 126 -51.57 65.81 35.44
N THR A 127 -50.91 65.19 36.43
CA THR A 127 -50.80 65.43 37.88
C THR A 127 -49.73 64.52 38.53
N SER A 128 -48.96 65.10 39.47
CA SER A 128 -48.36 64.60 40.74
C SER A 128 -48.22 63.10 41.14
N SER A 129 -46.95 62.68 41.33
CA SER A 129 -46.30 62.07 42.54
C SER A 129 -46.69 60.65 43.07
N PRO A 130 -45.89 59.98 43.98
CA PRO A 130 -44.47 60.11 44.33
C PRO A 130 -43.70 58.77 44.50
N CYS A 131 -42.37 58.90 44.66
CA CYS A 131 -41.37 57.88 45.01
C CYS A 131 -41.51 57.32 46.44
N PHE A 132 -40.99 56.10 46.66
CA PHE A 132 -40.45 55.68 47.95
C PHE A 132 -39.09 54.98 47.77
N SER A 133 -38.13 55.39 48.59
CA SER A 133 -36.76 54.88 48.69
C SER A 133 -36.58 54.02 49.96
N SER A 134 -35.96 52.84 49.80
CA SER A 134 -35.03 52.10 50.71
C SER A 134 -35.56 51.58 52.08
N PRO A 135 -35.11 50.41 52.64
CA PRO A 135 -33.71 50.18 53.11
C PRO A 135 -33.18 48.70 53.07
N PRO A 136 -31.93 48.40 53.55
CA PRO A 136 -31.15 47.19 53.24
C PRO A 136 -30.94 46.14 54.39
N TYR A 137 -30.86 44.84 54.03
CA TYR A 137 -30.21 43.63 54.66
C TYR A 137 -30.47 43.30 56.17
N PRO A 138 -30.13 42.12 56.79
CA PRO A 138 -29.10 41.09 56.46
C PRO A 138 -29.46 39.58 56.70
N GLY A 139 -28.57 38.63 56.31
CA GLY A 139 -28.56 37.25 56.87
C GLY A 139 -27.94 36.08 56.08
N SER A 140 -26.59 36.07 55.92
CA SER A 140 -25.62 34.92 55.98
C SER A 140 -25.76 33.61 55.14
N PRO A 141 -24.69 32.79 54.93
CA PRO A 141 -23.26 33.06 54.72
C PRO A 141 -22.60 32.27 53.54
N LEU A 142 -21.57 32.90 52.94
CA LEU A 142 -20.29 32.38 52.44
C LEU A 142 -20.15 30.93 51.92
N LEU A 143 -19.84 30.79 50.62
CA LEU A 143 -18.62 30.10 50.13
C LEU A 143 -18.14 30.76 48.82
N SER A 144 -17.13 31.61 48.94
CA SER A 144 -16.41 32.22 47.83
C SER A 144 -15.40 31.23 47.22
N ARG A 145 -15.58 30.84 45.96
CA ARG A 145 -14.47 30.48 45.07
C ARG A 145 -14.49 31.43 43.88
N LYS A 146 -13.57 32.39 43.91
CA LYS A 146 -13.31 33.34 42.83
C LYS A 146 -13.00 32.59 41.53
N LEU A 147 -13.74 32.90 40.47
CA LEU A 147 -13.32 32.73 39.08
C LEU A 147 -13.55 34.10 38.40
N PRO A 148 -12.61 34.60 37.57
CA PRO A 148 -12.72 35.95 37.01
C PRO A 148 -13.88 36.02 36.02
N SER A 149 -14.82 36.93 36.28
CA SER A 149 -15.84 37.35 35.33
C SER A 149 -15.20 38.31 34.34
N SER A 150 -14.83 37.80 33.17
CA SER A 150 -14.71 38.63 31.97
C SER A 150 -16.09 38.70 31.30
N ARG A 151 -16.68 39.89 31.36
CA ARG A 151 -17.79 40.35 30.51
C ARG A 151 -17.50 40.04 29.03
N PRO A 152 -18.43 39.48 28.24
CA PRO A 152 -18.32 39.48 26.79
C PRO A 152 -19.15 40.62 26.21
N ASP A 153 -18.59 41.83 26.23
CA ASP A 153 -18.97 42.85 25.25
C ASP A 153 -18.02 42.67 24.06
N SER A 154 -18.43 41.87 23.05
CA SER A 154 -18.00 41.86 21.63
C SER A 154 -18.09 40.46 21.01
N PRO A 155 -18.55 40.30 19.76
CA PRO A 155 -18.59 39.02 19.07
C PRO A 155 -17.19 38.67 18.55
N SER A 156 -16.40 37.99 19.37
CA SER A 156 -15.15 37.38 18.92
C SER A 156 -15.43 36.14 18.07
N SER A 157 -15.63 36.38 16.78
CA SER A 157 -15.00 35.65 15.68
C SER A 157 -15.21 34.12 15.60
N LEU A 158 -16.40 33.72 15.13
CA LEU A 158 -16.60 32.47 14.41
C LEU A 158 -15.69 32.37 13.16
N CYS A 159 -15.33 33.50 12.54
CA CYS A 159 -14.42 33.56 11.39
C CYS A 159 -12.99 33.07 11.69
N THR A 160 -12.52 33.12 12.95
CA THR A 160 -11.15 32.65 13.28
C THR A 160 -11.05 31.13 13.30
N VAL A 161 -12.10 30.42 13.75
CA VAL A 161 -12.05 28.95 13.83
C VAL A 161 -12.13 28.35 12.43
N ASP A 162 -13.02 28.87 11.57
CA ASP A 162 -13.11 28.46 10.17
C ASP A 162 -11.84 28.82 9.39
N SER A 163 -11.24 29.99 9.64
CA SER A 163 -9.96 30.38 9.04
C SER A 163 -8.80 29.47 9.50
N VAL A 164 -8.75 29.11 10.78
CA VAL A 164 -7.71 28.20 11.31
C VAL A 164 -7.86 26.80 10.70
N LEU A 165 -9.07 26.24 10.66
CA LEU A 165 -9.32 24.95 10.02
C LEU A 165 -8.99 24.98 8.53
N GLN A 166 -9.35 26.05 7.82
CA GLN A 166 -9.02 26.23 6.41
C GLN A 166 -7.50 26.27 6.19
N THR A 167 -6.76 27.02 7.01
CA THR A 167 -5.29 27.05 6.92
C THR A 167 -4.66 25.69 7.22
N GLU A 168 -5.26 24.90 8.12
CA GLU A 168 -4.79 23.56 8.44
C GLU A 168 -5.05 22.58 7.30
N ILE A 169 -6.24 22.62 6.69
CA ILE A 169 -6.56 21.85 5.48
C ILE A 169 -5.57 22.18 4.36
N GLU A 170 -5.27 23.46 4.14
CA GLU A 170 -4.29 23.86 3.13
C GLU A 170 -2.87 23.40 3.46
N LYS A 171 -2.44 23.42 4.73
CA LYS A 171 -1.14 22.86 5.14
C LYS A 171 -1.09 21.36 4.85
N LEU A 172 -2.15 20.63 5.20
CA LEU A 172 -2.26 19.20 4.94
C LEU A 172 -2.25 18.89 3.44
N GLN A 173 -2.94 19.68 2.63
CA GLN A 173 -2.92 19.58 1.17
C GLN A 173 -1.50 19.80 0.62
N ARG A 174 -0.78 20.85 1.07
CA ARG A 174 0.62 21.08 0.68
C ARG A 174 1.53 19.93 1.12
N CYS A 175 1.35 19.36 2.31
CA CYS A 175 2.09 18.18 2.75
C CYS A 175 1.81 16.98 1.83
N LEU A 176 0.54 16.73 1.51
CA LEU A 176 0.12 15.64 0.63
C LEU A 176 0.70 15.79 -0.78
N GLU A 177 0.71 17.00 -1.33
CA GLU A 177 1.34 17.30 -2.63
C GLU A 177 2.86 17.10 -2.60
N ARG A 178 3.54 17.54 -1.54
CA ARG A 178 4.99 17.26 -1.37
C ARG A 178 5.26 15.77 -1.32
N LEU A 179 4.45 15.01 -0.59
CA LEU A 179 4.56 13.55 -0.51
C LEU A 179 4.32 12.88 -1.87
N LYS A 180 3.33 13.33 -2.65
CA LYS A 180 3.09 12.84 -4.02
C LYS A 180 4.28 13.11 -4.93
N ALA A 181 4.76 14.35 -4.98
CA ALA A 181 5.90 14.73 -5.81
C ALA A 181 7.17 13.94 -5.43
N ARG A 182 7.35 13.64 -4.14
CA ARG A 182 8.46 12.80 -3.67
C ARG A 182 8.28 11.33 -4.07
N ASN A 183 7.07 10.79 -3.95
CA ASN A 183 6.75 9.43 -4.38
C ASN A 183 6.98 9.26 -5.90
N GLU A 184 6.59 10.25 -6.70
CA GLU A 184 6.85 10.29 -8.14
C GLU A 184 8.36 10.28 -8.45
N ARG A 185 9.17 11.09 -7.74
CA ARG A 185 10.63 11.07 -7.88
C ARG A 185 11.23 9.71 -7.50
N LEU A 186 10.77 9.10 -6.41
CA LEU A 186 11.18 7.77 -5.97
C LEU A 186 10.83 6.70 -7.03
N ASN A 187 9.61 6.74 -7.57
CA ASN A 187 9.19 5.81 -8.62
C ASN A 187 10.02 5.97 -9.89
N ALA A 188 10.30 7.21 -10.32
CA ALA A 188 11.16 7.47 -11.46
C ALA A 188 12.61 6.96 -11.24
N ALA A 189 13.15 7.11 -10.03
CA ALA A 189 14.45 6.56 -9.67
C ALA A 189 14.44 5.01 -9.66
N LEU A 190 13.38 4.38 -9.14
CA LEU A 190 13.22 2.93 -9.17
C LEU A 190 13.13 2.38 -10.58
N LEU A 191 12.38 3.03 -11.47
CA LEU A 191 12.29 2.64 -12.87
C LEU A 191 13.64 2.75 -13.59
N ARG A 192 14.40 3.82 -13.35
CA ARG A 192 15.77 3.96 -13.87
C ARG A 192 16.69 2.85 -13.37
N ARG A 193 16.67 2.59 -12.05
CA ARG A 193 17.47 1.51 -11.43
C ARG A 193 17.08 0.12 -11.95
N LYS A 194 15.79 -0.10 -12.26
CA LYS A 194 15.31 -1.32 -12.89
C LYS A 194 15.87 -1.47 -14.31
N GLY A 195 15.80 -0.43 -15.13
CA GLY A 195 16.38 -0.43 -16.48
C GLY A 195 17.89 -0.66 -16.48
N GLU A 196 18.63 0.01 -15.58
CA GLU A 196 20.06 -0.24 -15.37
C GLU A 196 20.35 -1.70 -14.99
N SER A 197 19.53 -2.27 -14.10
CA SER A 197 19.67 -3.67 -13.66
C SER A 197 19.39 -4.66 -14.80
N GLU A 198 18.38 -4.39 -15.63
CA GLU A 198 18.05 -5.22 -16.80
C GLU A 198 19.16 -5.14 -17.85
N GLN A 199 19.73 -3.95 -18.08
CA GLN A 199 20.88 -3.78 -18.97
C GLN A 199 22.11 -4.55 -18.48
N LEU A 200 22.42 -4.47 -17.18
CA LEU A 200 23.53 -5.23 -16.59
C LEU A 200 23.29 -6.74 -16.70
N SER A 201 22.06 -7.21 -16.43
CA SER A 201 21.68 -8.62 -16.57
C SER A 201 21.88 -9.14 -17.99
N MET A 202 21.45 -8.37 -19.01
CA MET A 202 21.68 -8.74 -20.41
C MET A 202 23.17 -8.77 -20.76
N SER A 203 23.95 -7.80 -20.28
CA SER A 203 25.39 -7.77 -20.52
C SER A 203 26.11 -8.96 -19.86
N LEU A 204 25.68 -9.35 -18.67
CA LEU A 204 26.21 -10.49 -17.93
C LEU A 204 25.86 -11.81 -18.63
N SER A 205 24.60 -12.00 -19.03
CA SER A 205 24.18 -13.17 -19.81
C SER A 205 24.95 -13.30 -21.13
N ARG A 206 25.23 -12.17 -21.80
CA ARG A 206 26.10 -12.17 -23.00
C ARG A 206 27.53 -12.59 -22.67
N GLN A 207 28.11 -12.04 -21.60
CA GLN A 207 29.46 -12.40 -21.17
C GLN A 207 29.57 -13.87 -20.72
N GLU A 208 28.54 -14.41 -20.06
CA GLU A 208 28.47 -15.82 -19.68
C GLU A 208 28.35 -16.75 -20.89
N ALA A 209 27.57 -16.34 -21.90
CA ALA A 209 27.50 -17.06 -23.16
C ALA A 209 28.83 -17.00 -23.92
N ASP A 210 29.46 -15.82 -23.97
CA ASP A 210 30.76 -15.63 -24.61
C ASP A 210 31.87 -16.45 -23.91
N SER A 211 31.90 -16.48 -22.57
CA SER A 211 32.87 -17.28 -21.81
C SER A 211 32.64 -18.78 -22.00
N SER A 212 31.39 -19.24 -22.01
CA SER A 212 31.04 -20.64 -22.28
C SER A 212 31.44 -21.07 -23.69
N ALA A 213 31.22 -20.20 -24.68
CA ALA A 213 31.60 -20.44 -26.07
C ALA A 213 33.13 -20.50 -26.23
N LEU A 214 33.87 -19.58 -25.58
CA LEU A 214 35.34 -19.62 -25.55
C LEU A 214 35.86 -20.87 -24.85
N HIS A 215 35.24 -21.30 -23.75
CA HIS A 215 35.64 -22.53 -23.06
C HIS A 215 35.45 -23.76 -23.94
N MET A 216 34.30 -23.88 -24.63
CA MET A 216 34.09 -24.96 -25.61
C MET A 216 35.11 -24.91 -26.76
N ALA A 217 35.50 -23.70 -27.20
CA ALA A 217 36.54 -23.54 -28.21
C ALA A 217 37.93 -23.98 -27.73
N LEU A 218 38.27 -23.69 -26.46
CA LEU A 218 39.52 -24.15 -25.85
C LEU A 218 39.55 -25.68 -25.73
N VAL A 219 38.50 -26.29 -25.19
CA VAL A 219 38.39 -27.77 -25.09
C VAL A 219 38.52 -28.42 -26.46
N TYR A 220 37.87 -27.87 -27.49
CA TYR A 220 38.02 -28.36 -28.86
C TYR A 220 39.47 -28.26 -29.38
N CYS A 221 40.18 -27.16 -29.07
CA CYS A 221 41.58 -27.00 -29.44
C CYS A 221 42.47 -28.03 -28.70
N GLU A 222 42.25 -28.24 -27.41
CA GLU A 222 42.96 -29.25 -26.61
C GLU A 222 42.76 -30.66 -27.19
N GLU A 223 41.52 -31.05 -27.52
CA GLU A 223 41.22 -32.34 -28.15
C GLU A 223 41.87 -32.48 -29.54
N CYS A 224 41.97 -31.39 -30.29
CA CYS A 224 42.71 -31.36 -31.55
C CYS A 224 44.21 -31.58 -31.33
N GLU A 225 44.81 -30.84 -30.38
CA GLU A 225 46.22 -30.95 -30.05
C GLU A 225 46.59 -32.37 -29.59
N GLU A 226 45.78 -32.97 -28.70
CA GLU A 226 45.94 -34.37 -28.29
C GLU A 226 45.90 -35.33 -29.49
N ALA A 227 44.86 -35.24 -30.33
CA ALA A 227 44.68 -36.18 -31.43
C ALA A 227 45.79 -36.09 -32.50
N TYR A 228 46.28 -34.88 -32.78
CA TYR A 228 47.43 -34.70 -33.68
C TYR A 228 48.75 -35.09 -33.00
N GLY A 229 48.92 -34.83 -31.71
CA GLY A 229 50.08 -35.25 -30.92
C GLY A 229 50.23 -36.77 -30.82
N ASP A 230 49.13 -37.49 -30.57
CA ASP A 230 49.07 -38.95 -30.57
C ASP A 230 49.46 -39.53 -31.94
N LEU A 231 49.01 -38.89 -33.03
CA LEU A 231 49.34 -39.34 -34.38
C LEU A 231 50.83 -39.11 -34.71
N LEU A 232 51.38 -37.98 -34.28
CA LEU A 232 52.81 -37.67 -34.41
C LEU A 232 53.66 -38.66 -33.61
N SER A 233 53.34 -38.89 -32.34
CA SER A 233 54.10 -39.81 -31.49
C SER A 233 54.08 -41.26 -32.00
N LEU A 234 52.93 -41.76 -32.49
CA LEU A 234 52.87 -43.06 -33.18
C LEU A 234 53.78 -43.08 -34.42
N SER A 235 53.76 -42.03 -35.24
CA SER A 235 54.58 -41.95 -36.45
C SER A 235 56.09 -41.93 -36.14
N GLU A 236 56.49 -41.28 -35.05
CA GLU A 236 57.86 -41.24 -34.57
C GLU A 236 58.31 -42.59 -34.00
N ALA A 237 57.45 -43.26 -33.23
CA ALA A 237 57.71 -44.62 -32.75
C ALA A 237 57.92 -45.60 -33.92
N ARG A 238 57.11 -45.53 -34.99
CA ARG A 238 57.30 -46.36 -36.19
C ARG A 238 58.62 -46.06 -36.91
N LYS A 239 59.05 -44.79 -36.96
CA LYS A 239 60.34 -44.41 -37.55
C LYS A 239 61.52 -44.95 -36.73
N GLN A 240 61.44 -44.88 -35.40
CA GLN A 240 62.46 -45.40 -34.50
C GLN A 240 62.57 -46.92 -34.60
N GLN A 241 61.45 -47.64 -34.64
CA GLN A 241 61.41 -49.09 -34.86
C GLN A 241 62.05 -49.48 -36.20
N ASN A 242 61.72 -48.76 -37.28
CA ASN A 242 62.33 -48.99 -38.59
C ASN A 242 63.84 -48.66 -38.61
N ALA A 243 64.31 -47.71 -37.80
CA ALA A 243 65.73 -47.37 -37.67
C ALA A 243 66.52 -48.42 -36.85
N GLU A 244 65.95 -48.96 -35.78
CA GLU A 244 66.53 -50.06 -34.99
C GLU A 244 66.61 -51.38 -35.77
N THR A 245 65.71 -51.58 -36.74
CA THR A 245 65.73 -52.76 -37.62
C THR A 245 66.87 -52.72 -38.66
N ILE A 246 67.49 -51.54 -38.89
CA ILE A 246 68.55 -51.34 -39.90
C ILE A 246 69.96 -51.33 -39.26
N SER A 247 70.08 -51.19 -37.94
CA SER A 247 71.36 -51.02 -37.22
C SER A 247 71.85 -52.27 -36.47
N THR A 248 71.66 -53.48 -37.01
CA THR A 248 72.33 -54.69 -36.50
C THR A 248 73.44 -55.20 -37.47
N PRO A 249 74.73 -54.88 -37.22
CA PRO A 249 75.84 -55.68 -37.72
C PRO A 249 76.34 -56.67 -36.65
N GLN A 250 76.62 -57.89 -37.11
CA GLN A 250 77.27 -58.97 -36.37
C GLN A 250 78.62 -58.53 -35.75
N SER A 251 78.94 -59.05 -34.57
CA SER A 251 80.34 -59.30 -34.18
C SER A 251 80.45 -60.54 -33.29
N GLU A 252 81.47 -61.33 -33.61
CA GLU A 252 81.79 -62.68 -33.18
C GLU A 252 82.50 -62.75 -31.82
N HIS A 253 82.10 -63.74 -30.99
CA HIS A 253 82.89 -64.81 -30.35
C HIS A 253 84.10 -64.55 -29.39
N LEU A 254 84.13 -65.38 -28.31
CA LEU A 254 85.19 -65.77 -27.33
C LEU A 254 85.58 -64.77 -26.22
N ASP A 255 85.87 -65.13 -24.97
CA ASP A 255 85.83 -66.30 -24.04
C ASP A 255 86.38 -65.69 -22.71
N LYS A 256 85.88 -65.89 -21.48
CA LYS A 256 86.24 -66.98 -20.53
C LYS A 256 85.83 -66.56 -19.09
N GLY A 257 85.38 -67.52 -18.25
CA GLY A 257 85.60 -67.45 -16.78
C GLY A 257 84.40 -67.52 -15.81
N GLU A 258 83.80 -68.71 -15.69
CA GLU A 258 83.30 -69.41 -14.47
C GLU A 258 82.64 -68.65 -13.29
N SER A 259 81.37 -68.98 -13.00
CA SER A 259 81.02 -69.86 -11.86
C SER A 259 79.49 -70.10 -11.68
N SER A 260 79.10 -71.35 -11.92
CA SER A 260 78.23 -72.21 -11.08
C SER A 260 76.77 -71.86 -10.72
N SER A 261 75.89 -72.76 -11.19
CA SER A 261 74.68 -73.35 -10.57
C SER A 261 73.27 -72.86 -11.00
N SER A 262 72.43 -73.86 -11.27
CA SER A 262 71.11 -73.93 -11.93
C SER A 262 69.94 -74.18 -10.94
N PRO A 263 68.68 -74.47 -11.35
CA PRO A 263 67.65 -73.76 -12.15
C PRO A 263 66.27 -73.72 -11.37
N PRO A 264 65.07 -73.71 -12.00
CA PRO A 264 64.38 -72.67 -12.76
C PRO A 264 63.03 -72.24 -12.11
N GLU A 265 62.55 -71.01 -12.34
CA GLU A 265 61.09 -70.77 -12.30
C GLU A 265 60.72 -69.63 -13.25
N GLY A 266 59.74 -69.92 -14.09
CA GLY A 266 59.44 -69.15 -15.28
C GLY A 266 58.66 -67.87 -14.98
N THR A 267 59.03 -66.82 -15.70
CA THR A 267 58.11 -65.91 -16.37
C THR A 267 58.95 -65.18 -17.39
N ALA A 268 58.78 -65.53 -18.67
CA ALA A 268 59.37 -64.78 -19.75
C ALA A 268 58.71 -63.40 -19.77
N GLU A 269 59.43 -62.38 -19.31
CA GLU A 269 59.13 -61.00 -19.62
C GLU A 269 59.25 -60.83 -21.13
N THR A 270 58.08 -60.74 -21.77
CA THR A 270 57.97 -60.37 -23.17
C THR A 270 58.29 -58.88 -23.25
N ASN A 271 59.35 -58.55 -23.97
CA ASN A 271 59.76 -57.19 -24.31
C ASN A 271 58.54 -56.47 -24.96
N PRO A 272 57.95 -55.42 -24.36
CA PRO A 272 56.61 -54.94 -24.74
C PRO A 272 56.57 -54.00 -25.97
N ASN A 273 57.70 -53.76 -26.66
CA ASN A 273 57.84 -52.59 -27.53
C ASN A 273 57.90 -52.84 -29.05
N SER A 274 57.60 -54.05 -29.55
CA SER A 274 57.41 -54.23 -31.00
C SER A 274 55.92 -54.15 -31.36
N LEU A 275 55.44 -52.96 -31.74
CA LEU A 275 54.13 -52.81 -32.37
C LEU A 275 54.13 -53.60 -33.67
N SER A 276 53.15 -54.48 -33.87
CA SER A 276 52.98 -55.15 -35.16
C SER A 276 52.46 -54.15 -36.20
N GLU A 277 52.79 -54.37 -37.48
CA GLU A 277 52.37 -53.49 -38.57
C GLU A 277 50.84 -53.31 -38.63
N LYS A 278 50.11 -54.37 -38.27
CA LYS A 278 48.65 -54.38 -38.20
C LYS A 278 48.12 -53.53 -37.04
N GLU A 279 48.74 -53.59 -35.87
CA GLU A 279 48.36 -52.75 -34.72
C GLU A 279 48.65 -51.26 -34.95
N PHE A 280 49.71 -50.94 -35.71
CA PHE A 280 49.97 -49.56 -36.12
C PHE A 280 48.88 -49.04 -37.07
N GLU A 281 48.49 -49.83 -38.07
CA GLU A 281 47.42 -49.48 -39.01
C GLU A 281 46.08 -49.29 -38.29
N ASP A 282 45.73 -50.17 -37.35
CA ASP A 282 44.50 -50.07 -36.57
C ASP A 282 44.49 -48.81 -35.68
N ARG A 283 45.57 -48.54 -34.94
CA ARG A 283 45.68 -47.34 -34.07
C ARG A 283 45.70 -46.03 -34.86
N SER A 284 46.42 -46.00 -35.98
CA SER A 284 46.45 -44.82 -36.86
C SER A 284 45.11 -44.57 -37.54
N GLY A 285 44.40 -45.63 -37.92
CA GLY A 285 43.02 -45.56 -38.43
C GLY A 285 42.05 -44.95 -37.42
N VAL A 286 42.12 -45.36 -36.15
CA VAL A 286 41.28 -44.81 -35.07
C VAL A 286 41.56 -43.31 -34.85
N LEU A 287 42.83 -42.88 -34.84
CA LEU A 287 43.19 -41.47 -34.69
C LEU A 287 42.73 -40.63 -35.89
N LEU A 288 42.87 -41.12 -37.11
CA LEU A 288 42.37 -40.44 -38.31
C LEU A 288 40.85 -40.31 -38.29
N GLN A 289 40.14 -41.29 -37.75
CA GLN A 289 38.69 -41.21 -37.54
C GLN A 289 38.33 -40.17 -36.47
N ARG A 290 39.07 -40.09 -35.35
CA ARG A 290 38.92 -39.05 -34.31
C ARG A 290 39.14 -37.65 -34.91
N ILE A 291 40.21 -37.46 -35.67
CA ILE A 291 40.52 -36.19 -36.37
C ILE A 291 39.42 -35.83 -37.38
N SER A 292 38.88 -36.82 -38.09
CA SER A 292 37.78 -36.59 -39.04
C SER A 292 36.50 -36.14 -38.33
N ARG A 293 36.22 -36.68 -37.14
CA ARG A 293 35.10 -36.22 -36.29
C ARG A 293 35.33 -34.80 -35.79
N LEU A 294 36.51 -34.50 -35.24
CA LEU A 294 36.87 -33.14 -34.80
C LEU A 294 36.73 -32.11 -35.93
N LYS A 295 37.15 -32.47 -37.16
CA LYS A 295 36.95 -31.61 -38.33
C LYS A 295 35.48 -31.33 -38.67
N GLN A 296 34.58 -32.27 -38.39
CA GLN A 296 33.13 -32.07 -38.54
C GLN A 296 32.59 -31.18 -37.41
N ASP A 297 33.05 -31.39 -36.18
CA ASP A 297 32.62 -30.66 -34.99
C ASP A 297 33.10 -29.20 -34.97
N ARG A 298 34.12 -28.87 -35.78
CA ARG A 298 34.61 -27.49 -35.98
C ARG A 298 33.51 -26.47 -36.26
N ALA A 299 32.45 -26.85 -36.99
CA ALA A 299 31.35 -25.95 -37.31
C ALA A 299 30.40 -25.67 -36.12
N ALA A 300 30.40 -26.54 -35.11
CA ALA A 300 29.60 -26.40 -33.90
C ALA A 300 30.27 -25.49 -32.85
N VAL A 301 31.59 -25.32 -32.93
CA VAL A 301 32.36 -24.46 -32.03
C VAL A 301 32.22 -22.99 -32.46
N CYS A 302 31.42 -22.25 -31.72
CA CYS A 302 31.26 -20.81 -31.91
C CYS A 302 32.37 -20.04 -31.19
N ILE A 303 33.20 -19.30 -31.93
CA ILE A 303 34.14 -18.33 -31.37
C ILE A 303 33.46 -16.97 -31.37
N PRO A 304 33.18 -16.36 -30.19
CA PRO A 304 32.61 -15.02 -30.12
C PRO A 304 33.49 -14.04 -30.90
N ARG A 305 32.94 -13.45 -31.96
CA ARG A 305 33.68 -12.48 -32.78
C ARG A 305 33.78 -11.19 -31.99
N ARG A 306 35.00 -10.82 -31.58
CA ARG A 306 35.31 -9.53 -30.94
C ARG A 306 35.21 -8.41 -32.00
N GLY A 307 34.00 -8.04 -32.37
CA GLY A 307 33.74 -6.95 -33.30
C GLY A 307 32.45 -6.24 -32.91
N GLU A 308 32.60 -4.99 -32.47
CA GLU A 308 31.82 -3.75 -32.75
C GLU A 308 30.28 -3.80 -32.98
N ALA A 309 29.62 -4.94 -32.92
CA ALA A 309 28.20 -5.13 -33.13
C ALA A 309 27.47 -5.03 -31.78
N GLY A 310 27.14 -3.79 -31.41
CA GLY A 310 26.31 -3.49 -30.25
C GLY A 310 26.55 -2.12 -29.59
N GLU A 311 27.45 -1.28 -30.13
CA GLU A 311 27.60 0.13 -29.69
C GLU A 311 26.47 1.05 -30.22
N GLY A 312 25.43 0.52 -30.85
CA GLY A 312 24.28 1.32 -31.26
C GLY A 312 23.03 0.49 -31.50
N MET A 313 21.89 1.05 -31.12
CA MET A 313 20.53 0.60 -31.44
C MET A 313 19.93 -0.48 -30.53
N ILE A 314 19.85 -0.20 -29.23
CA ILE A 314 18.60 -0.49 -28.52
C ILE A 314 17.79 0.80 -28.55
N SER A 315 16.59 0.70 -29.14
CA SER A 315 15.61 1.73 -29.50
C SER A 315 15.67 3.07 -28.73
N PRO A 316 15.57 4.23 -29.43
CA PRO A 316 15.50 5.53 -28.81
C PRO A 316 14.08 5.80 -28.34
N ASP A 317 13.65 5.18 -27.24
CA ASP A 317 12.38 5.57 -26.62
C ASP A 317 12.42 5.42 -25.10
N THR A 318 13.42 6.05 -24.48
CA THR A 318 13.29 6.62 -23.14
C THR A 318 14.47 7.57 -22.92
N GLY A 319 14.17 8.85 -22.78
CA GLY A 319 15.16 9.91 -22.87
C GLY A 319 16.25 9.87 -21.81
N THR A 320 17.43 10.36 -22.23
CA THR A 320 18.52 10.94 -21.41
C THR A 320 19.48 9.94 -20.77
N LEU A 321 20.55 9.56 -21.47
CA LEU A 321 21.88 10.19 -21.39
C LEU A 321 22.91 9.36 -22.18
N ALA A 322 23.50 9.99 -23.19
CA ALA A 322 24.61 9.44 -23.95
C ALA A 322 25.95 9.67 -23.22
N GLY A 323 26.78 8.63 -23.21
CA GLY A 323 28.24 8.72 -23.23
C GLY A 323 28.96 9.27 -22.00
N VAL A 324 29.40 8.40 -21.09
CA VAL A 324 30.59 8.67 -20.28
C VAL A 324 31.41 7.38 -20.11
N ARG A 325 32.42 7.21 -20.97
CA ARG A 325 33.53 6.29 -20.77
C ARG A 325 34.49 6.95 -19.75
N GLY A 326 34.80 6.28 -18.64
CA GLY A 326 35.91 6.66 -17.74
C GLY A 326 35.60 7.13 -16.30
N ARG A 327 34.46 6.77 -15.68
CA ARG A 327 34.11 7.23 -14.31
C ARG A 327 33.43 6.17 -13.42
N THR A 328 34.01 4.99 -13.28
CA THR A 328 33.44 3.93 -12.43
C THR A 328 33.53 4.25 -10.92
N SER A 329 34.54 5.00 -10.46
CA SER A 329 34.68 5.33 -9.03
C SER A 329 33.73 6.44 -8.56
N SER A 330 33.45 7.46 -9.40
CA SER A 330 32.57 8.57 -9.06
C SER A 330 31.08 8.19 -9.14
N LEU A 331 30.70 7.28 -10.04
CA LEU A 331 29.32 6.79 -10.11
C LEU A 331 28.94 5.95 -8.87
N SER A 332 29.89 5.19 -8.31
CA SER A 332 29.67 4.43 -7.07
C SER A 332 29.49 5.32 -5.83
N LYS A 333 30.15 6.49 -5.81
CA LYS A 333 29.98 7.50 -4.74
C LYS A 333 28.64 8.20 -4.88
N ASN A 334 28.29 8.67 -6.08
CA ASN A 334 27.01 9.32 -6.34
C ASN A 334 25.82 8.39 -6.06
N THR A 335 25.90 7.11 -6.43
CA THR A 335 24.82 6.14 -6.12
C THR A 335 24.70 5.83 -4.62
N LYS A 336 25.79 5.88 -3.85
CA LYS A 336 25.74 5.73 -2.38
C LYS A 336 25.14 6.98 -1.71
N GLU A 337 25.50 8.17 -2.20
CA GLU A 337 24.95 9.45 -1.73
C GLU A 337 23.46 9.57 -2.08
N GLU A 338 23.06 9.20 -3.29
CA GLU A 338 21.66 9.12 -3.72
C GLU A 338 20.88 8.10 -2.88
N LYS A 339 21.43 6.90 -2.65
CA LYS A 339 20.81 5.91 -1.74
C LYS A 339 20.65 6.47 -0.33
N ALA A 340 21.65 7.15 0.20
CA ALA A 340 21.57 7.78 1.51
C ALA A 340 20.48 8.86 1.53
N ALA A 341 20.43 9.73 0.53
CA ALA A 341 19.38 10.74 0.37
C ALA A 341 17.99 10.08 0.36
N LEU A 342 17.77 9.02 -0.44
CA LEU A 342 16.48 8.31 -0.50
C LEU A 342 16.12 7.64 0.83
N LEU A 343 17.09 7.17 1.61
CA LEU A 343 16.84 6.63 2.96
C LEU A 343 16.42 7.73 3.94
N TYR A 344 17.09 8.89 3.93
CA TYR A 344 16.65 10.07 4.68
C TYR A 344 15.25 10.50 4.24
N GLU A 345 14.98 10.45 2.94
CA GLU A 345 13.67 10.75 2.38
C GLU A 345 12.58 9.80 2.90
N LEU A 346 12.85 8.51 2.92
CA LEU A 346 11.92 7.50 3.40
C LEU A 346 11.63 7.63 4.90
N VAL A 347 12.66 7.91 5.70
CA VAL A 347 12.51 8.12 7.15
C VAL A 347 11.67 9.36 7.43
N THR A 348 11.96 10.48 6.77
CA THR A 348 11.17 11.71 6.94
C THR A 348 9.71 11.53 6.52
N VAL A 349 9.44 10.87 5.38
CA VAL A 349 8.04 10.52 4.99
C VAL A 349 7.37 9.66 6.05
N ARG A 350 8.09 8.69 6.62
CA ARG A 350 7.55 7.81 7.65
C ARG A 350 7.19 8.57 8.93
N GLU A 351 8.01 9.53 9.33
CA GLU A 351 7.78 10.41 10.48
C GLU A 351 6.56 11.32 10.23
N GLU A 352 6.50 12.01 9.11
CA GLU A 352 5.35 12.84 8.71
C GLU A 352 4.06 12.01 8.64
N MET A 353 4.10 10.81 8.06
CA MET A 353 2.97 9.88 8.04
C MET A 353 2.57 9.40 9.44
N SER A 354 3.50 9.36 10.39
CA SER A 354 3.20 9.02 11.78
C SER A 354 2.56 10.20 12.52
N GLU A 355 3.03 11.42 12.27
CA GLU A 355 2.46 12.67 12.78
C GLU A 355 1.05 12.87 12.26
N MET A 356 0.83 12.70 10.95
CA MET A 356 -0.49 12.75 10.32
C MET A 356 -1.46 11.76 10.92
N ARG A 357 -1.04 10.51 11.16
CA ARG A 357 -1.87 9.52 11.86
C ARG A 357 -2.17 9.92 13.32
N GLY A 358 -1.25 10.62 13.97
CA GLY A 358 -1.46 11.20 15.29
C GLY A 358 -2.55 12.28 15.28
N ASN A 359 -2.43 13.24 14.37
CA ASN A 359 -3.39 14.33 14.18
C ASN A 359 -4.79 13.82 13.83
N LEU A 360 -4.87 12.82 12.93
CA LEU A 360 -6.14 12.19 12.57
C LEU A 360 -6.85 11.57 13.79
N ARG A 361 -6.10 10.87 14.65
CA ARG A 361 -6.65 10.29 15.90
C ARG A 361 -7.09 11.35 16.89
N LEU A 362 -6.41 12.49 16.96
CA LEU A 362 -6.81 13.61 17.82
C LEU A 362 -8.10 14.24 17.31
N LEU A 363 -8.17 14.56 16.01
CA LEU A 363 -9.37 15.11 15.37
C LEU A 363 -10.57 14.16 15.47
N GLU A 364 -10.35 12.84 15.34
CA GLU A 364 -11.41 11.84 15.57
C GLU A 364 -11.95 11.87 17.01
N LYS A 365 -11.07 12.09 18.01
CA LYS A 365 -11.51 12.23 19.41
C LYS A 365 -12.28 13.53 19.62
N GLU A 366 -11.80 14.64 19.07
CA GLU A 366 -12.48 15.94 19.13
C GLU A 366 -13.87 15.87 18.48
N ARG A 367 -13.98 15.24 17.29
CA ARG A 367 -15.26 15.00 16.62
C ARG A 367 -16.21 14.22 17.52
N ARG A 368 -15.76 13.11 18.13
CA ARG A 368 -16.61 12.32 19.04
C ARG A 368 -17.08 13.13 20.25
N CYS A 369 -16.24 13.99 20.81
CA CYS A 369 -16.63 14.88 21.91
C CYS A 369 -17.71 15.88 21.45
N LEU A 370 -17.56 16.45 20.26
CA LEU A 370 -18.56 17.35 19.67
C LEU A 370 -19.86 16.62 19.34
N ASP A 371 -19.81 15.41 18.80
CA ASP A 371 -20.98 14.56 18.54
C ASP A 371 -21.76 14.31 19.84
N LEU A 372 -21.06 13.98 20.94
CA LEU A 372 -21.69 13.81 22.26
C LEU A 372 -22.30 15.12 22.77
N ALA A 373 -21.61 16.25 22.61
CA ALA A 373 -22.13 17.56 23.01
C ALA A 373 -23.41 17.93 22.22
N LEU A 374 -23.44 17.66 20.91
CA LEU A 374 -24.62 17.85 20.07
C LEU A 374 -25.77 16.95 20.51
N MET A 375 -25.51 15.68 20.83
CA MET A 375 -26.53 14.77 21.35
C MET A 375 -27.13 15.28 22.67
N VAL A 376 -26.29 15.75 23.60
CA VAL A 376 -26.76 16.37 24.85
C VAL A 376 -27.60 17.61 24.58
N GLN A 377 -27.18 18.48 23.65
CA GLN A 377 -27.95 19.67 23.28
C GLN A 377 -29.31 19.30 22.68
N SER A 378 -29.36 18.33 21.76
CA SER A 378 -30.63 17.87 21.18
C SER A 378 -31.59 17.28 22.22
N ALA A 379 -31.04 16.59 23.24
CA ALA A 379 -31.83 16.09 24.37
C ALA A 379 -32.35 17.24 25.25
N GLN A 380 -31.54 18.30 25.45
CA GLN A 380 -31.98 19.50 26.17
C GLN A 380 -33.06 20.26 25.39
N ASP A 381 -32.92 20.41 24.07
CA ASP A 381 -33.88 21.11 23.22
C ASP A 381 -35.23 20.37 23.18
N SER A 382 -35.21 19.03 23.09
CA SER A 382 -36.42 18.21 23.16
C SER A 382 -37.09 18.27 24.53
N ALA A 383 -36.33 18.23 25.63
CA ALA A 383 -36.87 18.45 26.97
C ALA A 383 -37.47 19.86 27.12
N GLY A 384 -36.80 20.88 26.58
CA GLY A 384 -37.29 22.25 26.55
C GLY A 384 -38.62 22.39 25.77
N ALA A 385 -38.74 21.73 24.63
CA ALA A 385 -39.98 21.70 23.85
C ALA A 385 -41.14 21.07 24.64
N LEU A 386 -40.90 19.94 25.32
CA LEU A 386 -41.92 19.29 26.16
C LEU A 386 -42.38 20.17 27.32
N ILE A 387 -41.46 20.91 27.95
CA ILE A 387 -41.80 21.87 29.01
C ILE A 387 -42.66 23.02 28.46
N LEU A 388 -42.33 23.54 27.27
CA LEU A 388 -43.13 24.58 26.63
C LEU A 388 -44.54 24.09 26.30
N ASP A 389 -44.68 22.85 25.82
CA ASP A 389 -45.97 22.25 25.52
C ASP A 389 -46.80 21.98 26.78
N SER A 390 -46.17 21.51 27.87
CA SER A 390 -46.88 21.33 29.14
C SER A 390 -47.38 22.67 29.70
N LEU A 391 -46.56 23.72 29.66
CA LEU A 391 -46.96 25.07 30.08
C LEU A 391 -48.07 25.63 29.19
N ARG A 392 -48.03 25.38 27.88
CA ARG A 392 -49.10 25.76 26.96
C ARG A 392 -50.41 25.05 27.29
N GLY A 393 -50.34 23.75 27.59
CA GLY A 393 -51.46 22.94 28.07
C GLY A 393 -52.06 23.52 29.36
N GLU A 394 -51.23 23.78 30.37
CA GLU A 394 -51.66 24.39 31.63
C GLU A 394 -52.32 25.78 31.43
N LEU A 395 -51.78 26.62 30.55
CA LEU A 395 -52.38 27.90 30.20
C LEU A 395 -53.71 27.75 29.45
N GLY A 396 -53.87 26.68 28.67
CA GLY A 396 -55.12 26.29 28.04
C GLY A 396 -56.16 25.88 29.09
N ASP A 397 -55.77 25.02 30.03
CA ASP A 397 -56.62 24.56 31.12
C ASP A 397 -57.06 25.70 32.02
N ARG A 398 -56.14 26.61 32.39
CA ARG A 398 -56.46 27.83 33.16
C ARG A 398 -57.48 28.68 32.42
N ARG A 399 -57.31 28.92 31.11
CA ARG A 399 -58.28 29.65 30.30
C ARG A 399 -59.64 28.95 30.25
N ALA A 400 -59.67 27.63 30.06
CA ALA A 400 -60.91 26.86 30.04
C ALA A 400 -61.62 26.85 31.42
N THR A 401 -60.88 26.83 32.52
CA THR A 401 -61.46 26.98 33.87
C THR A 401 -62.03 28.37 34.08
N GLN A 402 -61.31 29.42 33.66
CA GLN A 402 -61.76 30.81 33.77
C GLN A 402 -63.02 31.05 32.93
N GLN A 403 -63.08 30.50 31.72
CA GLN A 403 -64.26 30.54 30.86
C GLN A 403 -65.46 29.81 31.49
N ARG A 404 -65.26 28.60 32.03
CA ARG A 404 -66.31 27.87 32.76
C ARG A 404 -66.81 28.65 33.98
N ILE A 405 -65.93 29.32 34.72
CA ILE A 405 -66.31 30.18 35.85
C ILE A 405 -67.14 31.38 35.36
N ALA A 406 -66.71 32.05 34.28
CA ALA A 406 -67.46 33.16 33.69
C ALA A 406 -68.84 32.73 33.17
N GLU A 407 -68.94 31.57 32.50
CA GLU A 407 -70.21 30.98 32.06
C GLU A 407 -71.11 30.62 33.25
N ASN A 408 -70.54 30.09 34.34
CA ASN A 408 -71.28 29.78 35.55
C ASN A 408 -71.75 31.04 36.30
N LEU A 409 -70.97 32.14 36.26
CA LEU A 409 -71.36 33.44 36.79
C LEU A 409 -72.48 34.07 35.97
N ALA A 410 -72.40 34.02 34.63
CA ALA A 410 -73.47 34.47 33.74
C ALA A 410 -74.78 33.68 33.95
N LYS A 411 -74.68 32.37 34.20
CA LYS A 411 -75.83 31.53 34.60
C LYS A 411 -76.39 31.87 36.00
N LEU A 412 -75.60 32.50 36.86
CA LEU A 412 -76.02 32.94 38.20
C LEU A 412 -76.70 34.33 38.14
N GLU A 413 -76.29 35.20 37.23
CA GLU A 413 -76.94 36.50 36.96
C GLU A 413 -78.27 36.34 36.22
N GLY A 414 -78.42 35.28 35.42
CA GLY A 414 -79.68 34.86 34.80
C GLY A 414 -80.64 34.16 35.77
N GLY A 415 -81.13 34.90 36.77
CA GLY A 415 -82.37 34.64 37.51
C GLY A 415 -82.67 33.19 37.93
N GLY A 416 -82.22 32.81 39.12
CA GLY A 416 -82.68 31.58 39.78
C GLY A 416 -82.21 31.52 41.22
N GLY A 417 -83.13 31.77 42.16
CA GLY A 417 -82.88 31.84 43.59
C GLY A 417 -82.14 30.62 44.15
N ILE A 418 -81.34 30.91 45.18
CA ILE A 418 -80.58 29.96 46.00
C ILE A 418 -81.46 28.77 46.41
N PRO A 419 -81.09 27.51 46.07
CA PRO A 419 -81.63 26.36 46.76
C PRO A 419 -80.59 25.82 47.76
N GLY A 420 -81.04 25.60 48.99
CA GLY A 420 -80.29 25.10 50.14
C GLY A 420 -79.66 23.68 50.12
N PRO A 421 -79.53 22.88 49.02
CA PRO A 421 -78.72 21.65 49.05
C PRO A 421 -77.21 21.82 48.73
N ARG A 422 -76.77 23.01 48.31
CA ARG A 422 -75.41 23.26 47.77
C ARG A 422 -74.27 22.92 48.72
N ILE A 423 -74.49 23.06 50.04
CA ILE A 423 -73.48 22.78 51.06
C ILE A 423 -73.17 21.27 51.14
N HIS A 424 -74.17 20.40 50.97
CA HIS A 424 -73.98 18.95 51.05
C HIS A 424 -73.25 18.40 49.82
N SER A 425 -73.50 18.96 48.62
CA SER A 425 -72.74 18.59 47.42
C SER A 425 -71.29 19.07 47.49
N ILE A 426 -71.04 20.29 47.98
CA ILE A 426 -69.70 20.83 48.19
C ILE A 426 -68.92 19.97 49.20
N LEU A 427 -69.53 19.58 50.32
CA LEU A 427 -68.88 18.71 51.30
C LEU A 427 -68.53 17.33 50.73
N ARG A 428 -69.41 16.75 49.90
CA ARG A 428 -69.15 15.47 49.22
C ARG A 428 -68.02 15.58 48.20
N GLU A 429 -67.96 16.68 47.45
CA GLU A 429 -66.87 16.97 46.51
C GLU A 429 -65.53 17.18 47.22
N LEU A 430 -65.52 17.90 48.34
CA LEU A 430 -64.33 18.08 49.18
C LEU A 430 -63.84 16.75 49.75
N GLN A 431 -64.74 15.88 50.20
CA GLN A 431 -64.37 14.55 50.70
C GLN A 431 -63.80 13.66 49.58
N ALA A 432 -64.39 13.70 48.38
CA ALA A 432 -63.84 13.00 47.22
C ALA A 432 -62.49 13.60 46.76
N ALA A 433 -62.31 14.92 46.87
CA ALA A 433 -61.04 15.58 46.57
C ALA A 433 -59.95 15.17 47.57
N LEU A 434 -60.25 15.11 48.87
CA LEU A 434 -59.33 14.64 49.90
C LEU A 434 -58.90 13.18 49.67
N GLN A 435 -59.84 12.30 49.30
CA GLN A 435 -59.52 10.90 48.97
C GLN A 435 -58.64 10.78 47.72
N ARG A 436 -58.92 11.58 46.67
CA ARG A 436 -58.05 11.64 45.49
C ARG A 436 -56.67 12.15 45.85
N GLU A 437 -56.58 13.18 46.68
CA GLU A 437 -55.30 13.71 47.17
C GLU A 437 -54.50 12.65 47.95
N GLN A 438 -55.14 11.92 48.86
CA GLN A 438 -54.51 10.81 49.59
C GLN A 438 -54.04 9.69 48.65
N SER A 439 -54.82 9.36 47.62
CA SER A 439 -54.44 8.36 46.62
C SER A 439 -53.25 8.83 45.76
N LEU A 440 -53.22 10.13 45.41
CA LEU A 440 -52.11 10.75 44.69
C LEU A 440 -50.85 10.78 45.55
N ARG A 441 -50.95 11.12 46.84
CA ARG A 441 -49.83 11.06 47.78
C ARG A 441 -49.24 9.66 47.84
N LYS A 442 -50.06 8.61 47.96
CA LYS A 442 -49.60 7.20 47.94
C LYS A 442 -48.93 6.81 46.62
N ARG A 443 -49.47 7.28 45.49
CA ARG A 443 -48.85 7.01 44.17
C ARG A 443 -47.50 7.73 44.03
N VAL A 444 -47.41 8.98 44.52
CA VAL A 444 -46.16 9.75 44.52
C VAL A 444 -45.11 9.10 45.40
N THR A 445 -45.48 8.57 46.58
CA THR A 445 -44.52 7.86 47.45
C THR A 445 -44.01 6.58 46.77
N VAL A 446 -44.90 5.77 46.17
CA VAL A 446 -44.49 4.55 45.45
C VAL A 446 -43.62 4.86 44.24
N LEU A 447 -43.96 5.90 43.46
CA LEU A 447 -43.13 6.35 42.34
C LEU A 447 -41.76 6.84 42.79
N ARG A 448 -41.69 7.54 43.92
CA ARG A 448 -40.42 7.97 44.52
C ARG A 448 -39.57 6.78 44.94
N GLU A 449 -40.15 5.82 45.67
CA GLU A 449 -39.46 4.59 46.09
C GLU A 449 -38.96 3.77 44.90
N SER A 450 -39.78 3.65 43.85
CA SER A 450 -39.39 2.97 42.60
C SER A 450 -38.27 3.70 41.88
N LEU A 451 -38.29 5.04 41.84
CA LEU A 451 -37.24 5.85 41.23
C LEU A 451 -35.93 5.73 42.03
N ASP A 452 -36.01 5.80 43.36
CA ASP A 452 -34.87 5.64 44.24
C ASP A 452 -34.22 4.26 44.05
N SER A 453 -35.02 3.18 43.96
CA SER A 453 -34.53 1.83 43.65
C SER A 453 -33.89 1.73 42.26
N ALA A 454 -34.52 2.31 41.23
CA ALA A 454 -33.96 2.30 39.87
C ALA A 454 -32.65 3.10 39.78
N LEU A 455 -32.54 4.20 40.54
CA LEU A 455 -31.31 4.97 40.64
C LEU A 455 -30.20 4.17 41.34
N THR A 456 -30.51 3.45 42.43
CA THR A 456 -29.52 2.58 43.08
C THR A 456 -29.05 1.47 42.14
N ASP A 457 -29.95 0.80 41.43
CA ASP A 457 -29.61 -0.26 40.47
C ASP A 457 -28.78 0.28 39.29
N SER A 458 -29.10 1.48 38.80
CA SER A 458 -28.28 2.15 37.78
C SER A 458 -26.87 2.46 38.29
N THR A 459 -26.74 2.90 39.55
CA THR A 459 -25.42 3.21 40.14
C THR A 459 -24.57 1.96 40.36
N THR A 460 -25.17 0.85 40.81
CA THR A 460 -24.46 -0.42 40.98
C THR A 460 -24.03 -0.99 39.63
N GLN A 461 -24.90 -0.98 38.62
CA GLN A 461 -24.55 -1.43 37.28
C GLN A 461 -23.41 -0.60 36.67
N ARG A 462 -23.46 0.74 36.82
CA ARG A 462 -22.37 1.61 36.36
C ARG A 462 -21.05 1.30 37.06
N ARG A 463 -21.08 0.94 38.34
CA ARG A 463 -19.89 0.52 39.09
C ARG A 463 -19.33 -0.80 38.57
N ILE A 464 -20.17 -1.81 38.38
CA ILE A 464 -19.76 -3.13 37.85
C ILE A 464 -19.15 -2.96 36.46
N ASN A 465 -19.83 -2.25 35.54
CA ASN A 465 -19.32 -2.00 34.20
C ASN A 465 -17.96 -1.29 34.22
N ARG A 466 -17.74 -0.37 35.17
CA ARG A 466 -16.45 0.32 35.33
C ARG A 466 -15.35 -0.65 35.77
N GLU A 467 -15.65 -1.49 36.75
CA GLU A 467 -14.71 -2.52 37.23
C GLU A 467 -14.36 -3.50 36.09
N GLU A 468 -15.33 -3.94 35.29
CA GLU A 468 -15.10 -4.77 34.09
C GLU A 468 -14.22 -4.10 33.04
N ILE A 469 -14.46 -2.81 32.74
CA ILE A 469 -13.62 -2.02 31.82
C ILE A 469 -12.19 -1.91 32.36
N ASP A 470 -12.01 -1.72 33.67
CA ASP A 470 -10.70 -1.67 34.32
C ASP A 470 -10.00 -3.04 34.28
N HIS A 471 -10.73 -4.13 34.40
CA HIS A 471 -10.21 -5.48 34.20
C HIS A 471 -9.75 -5.70 32.75
N LEU A 472 -10.60 -5.40 31.76
CA LEU A 472 -10.26 -5.52 30.34
C LEU A 472 -9.05 -4.66 29.97
N SER A 473 -8.98 -3.43 30.49
CA SER A 473 -7.85 -2.52 30.26
C SER A 473 -6.55 -3.10 30.80
N ARG A 474 -6.56 -3.69 32.00
CA ARG A 474 -5.38 -4.37 32.58
C ARG A 474 -4.94 -5.57 31.75
N TYR A 475 -5.89 -6.40 31.28
CA TYR A 475 -5.57 -7.53 30.39
C TYR A 475 -4.98 -7.07 29.07
N TYR A 476 -5.57 -6.06 28.44
CA TYR A 476 -5.06 -5.48 27.19
C TYR A 476 -3.63 -4.95 27.35
N ILE A 477 -3.34 -4.23 28.44
CA ILE A 477 -1.99 -3.72 28.74
C ILE A 477 -1.01 -4.89 28.92
N LYS A 478 -1.39 -5.93 29.66
CA LYS A 478 -0.55 -7.11 29.90
C LYS A 478 -0.27 -7.90 28.60
N ILE A 479 -1.28 -8.10 27.77
CA ILE A 479 -1.12 -8.77 26.47
C ILE A 479 -0.26 -7.92 25.54
N SER A 480 -0.48 -6.60 25.51
CA SER A 480 0.33 -5.69 24.70
C SER A 480 1.80 -5.67 25.12
N SER A 481 2.09 -5.69 26.42
CA SER A 481 3.47 -5.69 26.92
C SER A 481 4.19 -7.02 26.65
N THR A 482 3.50 -8.15 26.80
CA THR A 482 4.03 -9.49 26.49
C THR A 482 4.25 -9.69 24.99
N TYR A 483 3.36 -9.16 24.14
CA TYR A 483 3.58 -9.14 22.69
C TYR A 483 4.80 -8.29 22.31
N ARG A 484 4.93 -7.09 22.87
CA ARG A 484 6.09 -6.21 22.61
C ARG A 484 7.41 -6.84 23.05
N SER A 485 7.44 -7.47 24.23
CA SER A 485 8.67 -8.13 24.71
C SER A 485 9.03 -9.35 23.87
N SER A 486 8.05 -10.15 23.45
CA SER A 486 8.27 -11.29 22.54
C SER A 486 8.77 -10.84 21.16
N ARG A 487 8.17 -9.79 20.60
CA ARG A 487 8.62 -9.18 19.34
C ARG A 487 10.05 -8.65 19.44
N LYS A 488 10.40 -8.00 20.55
CA LYS A 488 11.77 -7.53 20.79
C LYS A 488 12.75 -8.70 20.82
N LYS A 489 12.43 -9.79 21.53
CA LYS A 489 13.24 -11.02 21.54
C LYS A 489 13.43 -11.61 20.15
N GLN A 490 12.37 -11.67 19.33
CA GLN A 490 12.47 -12.15 17.95
C GLN A 490 13.36 -11.25 17.09
N GLN A 491 13.24 -9.93 17.25
CA GLN A 491 14.09 -8.98 16.54
C GLN A 491 15.56 -9.10 16.97
N ASP A 492 15.83 -9.27 18.27
CA ASP A 492 17.18 -9.48 18.79
C ASP A 492 17.76 -10.80 18.26
N GLN A 493 16.95 -11.86 18.15
CA GLN A 493 17.37 -13.14 17.54
C GLN A 493 17.72 -12.99 16.05
N LEU A 494 16.89 -12.30 15.27
CA LEU A 494 17.17 -12.02 13.86
C LEU A 494 18.45 -11.21 13.71
N TRP A 495 18.66 -10.19 14.53
CA TRP A 495 19.87 -9.38 14.49
C TRP A 495 21.14 -10.20 14.78
N GLN A 496 21.09 -11.14 15.73
CA GLN A 496 22.22 -12.04 16.00
C GLN A 496 22.51 -12.98 14.81
N LEU A 497 21.47 -13.53 14.19
CA LEU A 497 21.62 -14.37 13.00
C LEU A 497 22.17 -13.58 11.81
N GLU A 498 21.67 -12.37 11.57
CA GLU A 498 22.19 -11.47 10.54
C GLU A 498 23.68 -11.19 10.77
N LYS A 499 24.07 -10.85 12.01
CA LYS A 499 25.48 -10.64 12.38
C LYS A 499 26.34 -11.89 12.16
N GLN A 500 25.80 -13.07 12.46
CA GLN A 500 26.52 -14.32 12.21
C GLN A 500 26.69 -14.57 10.71
N ILE A 501 25.64 -14.35 9.90
CA ILE A 501 25.69 -14.46 8.45
C ILE A 501 26.69 -13.46 7.86
N THR A 502 26.74 -12.21 8.34
CA THR A 502 27.73 -11.24 7.84
C THR A 502 29.16 -11.71 8.13
N VAL A 503 29.44 -12.17 9.35
CA VAL A 503 30.78 -12.68 9.70
C VAL A 503 31.14 -13.92 8.88
N MET A 504 30.20 -14.84 8.65
CA MET A 504 30.41 -16.01 7.80
C MET A 504 30.66 -15.60 6.35
N SER A 505 29.89 -14.66 5.80
CA SER A 505 30.06 -14.16 4.44
C SER A 505 31.41 -13.46 4.24
N GLU A 506 31.90 -12.72 5.24
CA GLU A 506 33.22 -12.10 5.21
C GLU A 506 34.35 -13.13 5.25
N ARG A 507 34.16 -14.26 5.94
CA ARG A 507 35.15 -15.37 5.92
C ARG A 507 35.16 -16.06 4.56
N HIS A 508 34.00 -16.42 4.03
CA HIS A 508 33.91 -17.03 2.71
C HIS A 508 34.48 -16.13 1.61
N ALA A 509 34.21 -14.82 1.65
CA ALA A 509 34.80 -13.87 0.71
C ALA A 509 36.34 -13.79 0.81
N LYS A 510 36.92 -14.00 2.01
CA LYS A 510 38.38 -14.07 2.17
C LYS A 510 38.95 -15.38 1.63
N GLU A 511 38.30 -16.51 1.93
CA GLU A 511 38.68 -17.83 1.41
C GLU A 511 38.62 -17.86 -0.12
N GLU A 512 37.56 -17.30 -0.72
CA GLU A 512 37.43 -17.14 -2.17
C GLU A 512 38.53 -16.26 -2.75
N ALA A 513 38.87 -15.14 -2.11
CA ALA A 513 39.95 -14.26 -2.56
C ALA A 513 41.34 -14.94 -2.45
N GLU A 514 41.60 -15.69 -1.39
CA GLU A 514 42.83 -16.47 -1.23
C GLU A 514 42.94 -17.55 -2.31
N LEU A 515 41.87 -18.31 -2.56
CA LEU A 515 41.84 -19.31 -3.63
C LEU A 515 42.02 -18.68 -5.01
N SER A 516 41.35 -17.57 -5.30
CA SER A 516 41.54 -16.81 -6.54
C SER A 516 42.99 -16.38 -6.72
N ASN A 517 43.63 -15.83 -5.69
CA ASN A 517 45.04 -15.43 -5.74
C ASN A 517 45.97 -16.64 -5.95
N THR A 518 45.66 -17.81 -5.36
CA THR A 518 46.46 -19.02 -5.60
C THR A 518 46.29 -19.54 -7.02
N LEU A 519 45.08 -19.47 -7.60
CA LEU A 519 44.84 -19.83 -8.99
C LEU A 519 45.62 -18.90 -9.92
N GLU A 520 45.52 -17.57 -9.74
CA GLU A 520 46.27 -16.59 -10.52
C GLU A 520 47.79 -16.82 -10.43
N ALA A 521 48.31 -17.14 -9.23
CA ALA A 521 49.73 -17.45 -9.05
C ALA A 521 50.14 -18.76 -9.74
N MET A 522 49.25 -19.75 -9.81
CA MET A 522 49.50 -21.00 -10.52
C MET A 522 49.40 -20.83 -12.04
N GLU A 523 48.48 -19.99 -12.52
CA GLU A 523 48.37 -19.59 -13.92
C GLU A 523 49.63 -18.84 -14.36
N TRP A 524 50.10 -17.87 -13.58
CA TRP A 524 51.35 -17.16 -13.86
C TRP A 524 52.55 -18.10 -13.98
N LYS A 525 52.67 -19.07 -13.07
CA LYS A 525 53.74 -20.09 -13.13
C LYS A 525 53.63 -20.99 -14.35
N ARG A 526 52.42 -21.34 -14.80
CA ARG A 526 52.21 -22.12 -16.02
C ARG A 526 52.66 -21.31 -17.24
N GLU A 527 52.27 -20.04 -17.32
CA GLU A 527 52.71 -19.13 -18.39
C GLU A 527 54.24 -18.99 -18.45
N GLU A 528 54.92 -18.92 -17.30
CA GLU A 528 56.40 -18.90 -17.24
C GLU A 528 57.07 -20.20 -17.70
N THR A 529 56.43 -21.36 -17.54
CA THR A 529 56.98 -22.65 -17.99
C THR A 529 56.74 -22.97 -19.47
N ILE A 530 55.84 -22.22 -20.11
CA ILE A 530 55.46 -22.41 -21.53
C ILE A 530 56.27 -21.45 -22.44
N LEU A 531 56.86 -20.40 -21.89
CA LEU A 531 57.85 -19.51 -22.54
C LEU A 531 59.27 -20.06 -22.40
#